data_AF-A1XH20-F1
#
_entry.id   AF-A1XH20-F1
#
_cell.length_a   1.000
_cell.length_b   1.000
_cell.length_c   1.000
_cell.angle_alpha   90.00
_cell.angle_beta   90.00
_cell.angle_gamma   90.00
#
_symmetry.space_group_name_H-M   'P 1'
#
loop_
_entity.id
_entity.type
_entity.pdbx_description
1 polymer ?
#
loop_
_entity_poly.entity_id
_entity_poly.type
_entity_poly.pdbx_seq_one_letter_code
_entity_poly.pdbx_strand_id
1 'polypeptide(L)'
;QGRNEFVIRLQPSEAMYMKLTVKKPGLEMATEQSELDLSYGMRYQDVKIPEAYERLILDTIRGDQQHFVRRDELKAAWQIFTPLLHDIDAGKLKAVSYKPGSRGPKEADELSEKVGYMQTHGYIWIPPT
;
A
#
# COMPACT_ATOMS: atom_id res chain seq x y z
N GLN A 1 -1.01 -5.89 -22.54
CA GLN A 1 -0.25 -6.67 -21.53
C GLN A 1 -0.09 -5.78 -20.31
N GLY A 2 -0.58 -6.22 -19.15
CA GLY A 2 -0.47 -5.45 -17.91
C GLY A 2 0.89 -5.67 -17.24
N ARG A 3 1.36 -4.69 -16.46
CA ARG A 3 2.55 -4.87 -15.61
C ARG A 3 2.24 -5.88 -14.51
N ASN A 4 3.24 -6.66 -14.13
CA ASN A 4 3.14 -7.49 -12.93
C ASN A 4 3.23 -6.58 -11.71
N GLU A 5 2.39 -6.82 -10.70
CA GLU A 5 2.31 -6.01 -9.49
C GLU A 5 2.41 -6.93 -8.27
N PHE A 6 3.31 -6.60 -7.35
CA PHE A 6 3.34 -7.27 -6.04
C PHE A 6 2.67 -6.37 -5.02
N VAL A 7 1.57 -6.85 -4.45
CA VAL A 7 0.72 -6.08 -3.55
C VAL A 7 0.80 -6.68 -2.16
N ILE A 8 1.23 -5.87 -1.20
CA ILE A 8 1.18 -6.18 0.23
C ILE A 8 0.08 -5.29 0.81
N ARG A 9 -1.06 -5.89 1.15
CA ARG A 9 -2.14 -5.19 1.84
C ARG A 9 -1.98 -5.41 3.34
N LEU A 10 -1.70 -4.31 4.03
CA LEU A 10 -1.62 -4.31 5.49
C LEU A 10 -3.02 -4.43 6.11
N GLN A 11 -3.95 -3.53 5.77
CA GLN A 11 -5.32 -3.54 6.32
C GLN A 11 -6.31 -2.90 5.34
N PRO A 12 -7.62 -3.21 5.43
CA PRO A 12 -8.21 -4.35 6.15
C PRO A 12 -7.94 -5.67 5.42
N SER A 13 -8.11 -6.81 6.11
CA SER A 13 -7.89 -8.16 5.57
C SER A 13 -6.46 -8.34 5.03
N GLU A 14 -5.51 -8.62 5.91
CA GLU A 14 -4.10 -8.82 5.61
C GLU A 14 -3.93 -9.83 4.47
N ALA A 15 -3.31 -9.39 3.37
CA ALA A 15 -3.11 -10.22 2.19
C ALA A 15 -1.82 -9.83 1.46
N MET A 16 -1.15 -10.83 0.88
CA MET A 16 -0.06 -10.62 -0.05
C MET A 16 -0.41 -11.32 -1.36
N TYR A 17 -0.43 -10.58 -2.46
CA TYR A 17 -0.73 -11.18 -3.76
C TYR A 17 0.09 -10.58 -4.89
N MET A 18 0.39 -11.40 -5.88
CA MET A 18 1.14 -11.02 -7.07
C MET A 18 0.25 -11.12 -8.30
N LYS A 19 0.00 -9.99 -8.97
CA LYS A 19 -0.72 -9.93 -10.24
C LYS A 19 0.22 -10.31 -11.37
N LEU A 20 -0.18 -11.28 -12.18
CA LEU A 20 0.62 -11.86 -13.25
C LEU A 20 -0.25 -12.06 -14.49
N THR A 21 0.38 -11.99 -15.66
CA THR A 21 -0.27 -12.38 -16.90
C THR A 21 -0.12 -13.88 -17.10
N VAL A 22 -1.24 -14.61 -17.12
CA VAL A 22 -1.28 -16.06 -17.33
C VAL A 22 -2.03 -16.37 -18.62
N LYS A 23 -1.81 -17.58 -19.18
CA LYS A 23 -2.64 -18.07 -20.28
C LYS A 23 -4.06 -18.29 -19.73
N LYS A 24 -5.05 -17.75 -20.42
CA LYS A 24 -6.46 -18.01 -20.13
C LYS A 24 -6.74 -19.52 -20.22
N PRO A 25 -7.30 -20.16 -19.18
CA PRO A 25 -7.70 -21.56 -19.23
C PRO A 25 -8.69 -21.79 -20.38
N GLY A 26 -8.34 -22.68 -21.30
CA GLY A 26 -9.16 -22.97 -22.48
C GLY A 26 -8.35 -23.32 -23.73
N LEU A 27 -9.07 -23.48 -24.83
CA LEU A 27 -8.51 -23.81 -26.15
C LEU A 27 -7.95 -22.57 -26.88
N GLU A 28 -8.34 -21.37 -26.47
CA GLU A 28 -7.87 -20.12 -27.04
C GLU A 28 -6.46 -19.77 -26.54
N MET A 29 -5.64 -19.19 -27.42
CA MET A 29 -4.32 -18.64 -27.07
C MET A 29 -4.45 -17.16 -26.66
N ALA A 30 -5.30 -16.91 -25.67
CA ALA A 30 -5.47 -15.58 -25.08
C ALA A 30 -4.78 -15.53 -23.70
N THR A 31 -4.29 -14.36 -23.31
CA THR A 31 -3.70 -14.11 -21.99
C THR A 31 -4.64 -13.25 -21.15
N GLU A 32 -4.74 -13.53 -19.87
CA GLU A 32 -5.50 -12.74 -18.90
C GLU A 32 -4.67 -12.41 -17.66
N GLN A 33 -5.07 -11.39 -16.90
CA GLN A 33 -4.47 -11.11 -15.61
C GLN A 33 -5.09 -12.02 -14.55
N SER A 34 -4.23 -12.69 -13.78
CA SER A 34 -4.59 -13.52 -12.63
C SER A 34 -3.66 -13.21 -11.46
N GLU A 35 -3.89 -13.82 -10.29
CA GLU A 35 -3.08 -13.61 -9.09
C GLU A 35 -2.55 -14.91 -8.47
N LEU A 36 -1.43 -14.77 -7.77
CA LEU A 36 -1.01 -15.69 -6.71
C LEU A 36 -1.33 -15.01 -5.38
N ASP A 37 -2.28 -15.55 -4.61
CA ASP A 37 -2.80 -14.93 -3.38
C ASP A 37 -2.39 -15.69 -2.11
N LEU A 38 -2.03 -14.94 -1.07
CA LEU A 38 -1.89 -15.38 0.30
C LEU A 38 -2.71 -14.46 1.21
N SER A 39 -3.96 -14.81 1.43
CA SER A 39 -4.85 -14.17 2.40
C SER A 39 -4.67 -14.76 3.80
N TYR A 40 -4.29 -13.93 4.78
CA TYR A 40 -3.96 -14.40 6.13
C TYR A 40 -5.19 -14.97 6.84
N GLY A 41 -6.35 -14.32 6.71
CA GLY A 41 -7.59 -14.78 7.34
C GLY A 41 -8.04 -16.17 6.88
N MET A 42 -7.70 -16.58 5.65
CA MET A 42 -7.98 -17.93 5.16
C MET A 42 -6.91 -18.93 5.52
N ARG A 43 -5.63 -18.53 5.39
CA ARG A 43 -4.51 -19.45 5.55
C ARG A 43 -4.23 -19.78 7.02
N TYR A 44 -4.53 -18.85 7.91
CA TYR A 44 -4.19 -18.88 9.34
C TYR A 44 -5.43 -18.59 10.21
N GLN A 45 -6.51 -19.34 10.00
CA GLN A 45 -7.79 -19.13 10.70
C GLN A 45 -7.68 -19.16 12.23
N ASP A 46 -6.77 -19.96 12.79
CA ASP A 46 -6.59 -20.10 14.24
C ASP A 46 -5.54 -19.15 14.84
N VAL A 47 -4.93 -18.28 14.03
CA VAL A 47 -3.88 -17.37 14.48
C VAL A 47 -4.47 -16.00 14.74
N LYS A 48 -4.50 -15.58 16.01
CA LYS A 48 -4.79 -14.20 16.36
C LYS A 48 -3.59 -13.33 15.99
N ILE A 49 -3.78 -12.42 15.04
CA ILE A 49 -2.81 -11.36 14.76
C ILE A 49 -2.86 -10.39 15.95
N PRO A 50 -1.74 -10.19 16.69
CA PRO A 50 -1.72 -9.27 17.82
C PRO A 50 -1.87 -7.84 17.32
N GLU A 51 -2.54 -7.02 18.12
CA GLU A 51 -2.67 -5.59 17.84
C GLU A 51 -1.30 -4.90 17.87
N ALA A 52 -1.17 -3.81 17.12
CA ALA A 52 0.10 -3.09 16.99
C ALA A 52 0.70 -2.72 18.36
N TYR A 53 -0.13 -2.27 19.31
CA TYR A 53 0.33 -1.92 20.66
C TYR A 53 0.67 -3.12 21.54
N GLU A 54 -0.04 -4.26 21.41
CA GLU A 54 0.30 -5.49 22.13
C GLU A 54 1.74 -5.91 21.79
N ARG A 55 2.08 -5.82 20.49
CA ARG A 55 3.42 -6.14 20.00
C ARG A 55 4.48 -5.15 20.50
N LEU A 56 4.25 -3.84 20.37
CA LEU A 56 5.23 -2.82 20.78
C LEU A 56 5.52 -2.84 22.29
N ILE A 57 4.49 -3.08 23.11
CA ILE A 57 4.67 -3.21 24.56
C ILE A 57 5.51 -4.45 24.89
N LEU A 58 5.22 -5.58 24.24
CA LEU A 58 6.00 -6.80 24.40
C LEU A 58 7.47 -6.61 24.00
N ASP A 59 7.72 -5.91 22.89
CA ASP A 59 9.08 -5.63 22.42
C ASP A 59 9.83 -4.71 23.40
N THR A 60 9.15 -3.72 24.00
CA THR A 60 9.70 -2.88 25.07
C THR A 60 10.14 -3.72 26.28
N ILE A 61 9.31 -4.68 26.72
CA ILE A 61 9.62 -5.57 27.85
C ILE A 61 10.81 -6.47 27.52
N ARG A 62 10.94 -6.91 26.26
CA ARG A 62 12.05 -7.74 25.78
C ARG A 62 13.33 -6.96 25.53
N GLY A 63 13.28 -5.62 25.57
CA GLY A 63 14.39 -4.76 25.19
C GLY A 63 14.67 -4.77 23.69
N ASP A 64 13.71 -5.20 22.86
CA ASP A 64 13.82 -5.21 21.41
C ASP A 64 13.40 -3.85 20.86
N GLN A 65 14.32 -3.18 20.16
CA GLN A 65 14.13 -1.84 19.60
C GLN A 65 13.88 -1.84 18.08
N GLN A 66 13.73 -3.01 17.44
CA GLN A 66 13.61 -3.11 15.98
C GLN A 66 12.39 -2.37 15.39
N HIS A 67 11.29 -2.29 16.15
CA HIS A 67 10.05 -1.62 15.71
C HIS A 67 9.94 -0.16 16.14
N PHE A 68 11.01 0.41 16.72
CA PHE A 68 11.03 1.79 17.20
C PHE A 68 11.87 2.67 16.29
N VAL A 69 11.37 3.87 16.01
CA VAL A 69 12.07 4.86 15.18
C VAL A 69 13.33 5.35 15.89
N ARG A 70 14.47 5.26 15.23
CA ARG A 70 15.75 5.73 15.77
C ARG A 70 15.88 7.26 15.62
N ARG A 71 16.73 7.89 16.44
CA ARG A 71 16.91 9.36 16.45
C ARG A 71 17.36 9.95 15.12
N ASP A 72 18.24 9.25 14.42
CA ASP A 72 18.75 9.64 13.11
C ASP A 72 17.73 9.42 11.99
N GLU A 73 16.94 8.33 12.04
CA GLU A 73 15.80 8.11 11.15
C GLU A 73 14.78 9.24 11.28
N LEU A 74 14.45 9.62 12.53
CA LEU A 74 13.57 10.75 12.80
C LEU A 74 14.12 12.06 12.22
N LYS A 75 15.42 12.32 12.41
CA LYS A 75 16.07 13.52 11.86
C LYS A 75 16.02 13.53 10.33
N ALA A 76 16.29 12.40 9.67
CA ALA A 76 16.25 12.28 8.22
C ALA A 76 14.84 12.50 7.67
N ALA A 77 13.81 11.92 8.31
CA ALA A 77 12.42 12.13 7.94
C ALA A 77 12.04 13.63 8.00
N TRP A 78 12.39 14.31 9.09
CA TRP A 78 12.15 15.75 9.21
C TRP A 78 12.89 16.56 8.16
N GLN A 79 14.15 16.24 7.86
CA GLN A 79 14.91 16.94 6.82
C GLN A 79 14.23 16.89 5.44
N ILE A 80 13.56 15.79 5.11
CA ILE A 80 12.83 15.63 3.84
C ILE A 80 11.58 16.51 3.81
N PHE A 81 10.78 16.52 4.88
CA PHE A 81 9.47 17.17 4.87
C PHE A 81 9.46 18.63 5.36
N THR A 82 10.41 19.05 6.20
CA THR A 82 10.44 20.41 6.79
C THR A 82 10.39 21.54 5.75
N PRO A 83 11.16 21.52 4.64
CA PRO A 83 11.09 22.59 3.65
C PRO A 83 9.70 22.72 3.02
N LEU A 84 9.07 21.59 2.69
CA LEU A 84 7.72 21.55 2.14
C LEU A 84 6.68 22.06 3.14
N LEU A 85 6.79 21.65 4.41
CA LEU A 85 5.90 22.11 5.48
C LEU A 85 5.99 23.63 5.69
N HIS A 86 7.21 24.20 5.70
CA HIS A 86 7.38 25.64 5.79
C HIS A 86 6.78 26.41 4.61
N ASP A 87 6.84 25.86 3.40
CA ASP A 87 6.20 26.48 2.22
C ASP A 87 4.66 26.42 2.29
N ILE A 88 4.11 25.36 2.88
CA ILE A 88 2.67 25.24 3.17
C ILE A 88 2.26 26.29 4.21
N ASP A 89 2.99 26.40 5.32
CA ASP A 89 2.72 27.37 6.40
C ASP A 89 2.85 28.83 5.93
N ALA A 90 3.76 29.09 4.99
CA ALA A 90 3.91 30.40 4.33
C ALA A 90 2.81 30.71 3.30
N GLY A 91 1.87 29.78 3.06
CA GLY A 91 0.76 29.95 2.13
C GLY A 91 1.17 29.91 0.65
N LYS A 92 2.36 29.39 0.32
CA LYS A 92 2.85 29.30 -1.07
C LYS A 92 2.15 28.18 -1.86
N LEU A 93 1.57 27.21 -1.17
CA LEU A 93 0.89 26.05 -1.74
C LEU A 93 -0.62 26.15 -1.46
N LYS A 94 -1.43 26.05 -2.52
CA LYS A 94 -2.90 26.01 -2.40
C LYS A 94 -3.37 24.56 -2.41
N ALA A 95 -4.17 24.19 -1.42
CA ALA A 95 -4.83 22.89 -1.40
C ALA A 95 -5.90 22.80 -2.50
N VAL A 96 -5.96 21.67 -3.19
CA VAL A 96 -6.98 21.38 -4.20
C VAL A 96 -8.18 20.74 -3.52
N SER A 97 -9.38 21.28 -3.76
CA SER A 97 -10.63 20.72 -3.22
C SER A 97 -11.04 19.45 -3.96
N TYR A 98 -11.54 18.46 -3.23
CA TYR A 98 -12.11 17.24 -3.81
C TYR A 98 -13.40 16.85 -3.09
N LYS A 99 -14.24 16.04 -3.76
CA LYS A 99 -15.53 15.61 -3.21
C LYS A 99 -15.32 14.59 -2.08
N PRO A 100 -16.03 14.69 -0.95
CA PRO A 100 -16.02 13.65 0.09
C PRO A 100 -16.36 12.27 -0.49
N GLY A 101 -15.57 11.26 -0.15
CA GLY A 101 -15.72 9.89 -0.67
C GLY A 101 -15.10 9.64 -2.05
N SER A 102 -14.52 10.66 -2.70
CA SER A 102 -13.70 10.43 -3.90
C SER A 102 -12.30 9.92 -3.53
N ARG A 103 -11.54 9.45 -4.53
CA ARG A 103 -10.13 9.05 -4.39
C ARG A 103 -9.16 10.23 -4.20
N GLY A 104 -9.65 11.47 -4.15
CA GLY A 104 -8.84 12.69 -4.11
C GLY A 104 -9.00 13.56 -5.37
N PRO A 105 -8.10 14.54 -5.56
CA PRO A 105 -8.05 15.42 -6.73
C PRO A 105 -7.47 14.70 -7.95
N LYS A 106 -7.84 15.13 -9.16
CA LYS A 106 -7.38 14.51 -10.43
C LYS A 106 -5.88 14.69 -10.63
N GLU A 107 -5.37 15.80 -10.15
CA GLU A 107 -3.96 16.19 -10.17
C GLU A 107 -3.06 15.15 -9.45
N ALA A 108 -3.61 14.36 -8.52
CA ALA A 108 -2.88 13.27 -7.87
C ALA A 108 -2.67 12.05 -8.80
N ASP A 109 -3.67 11.73 -9.63
CA ASP A 109 -3.56 10.68 -10.65
C ASP A 109 -2.58 11.13 -11.76
N GLU A 110 -2.68 12.39 -12.20
CA GLU A 110 -1.75 12.98 -13.18
C GLU A 110 -0.29 12.98 -12.70
N LEU A 111 -0.05 13.29 -11.42
CA LEU A 111 1.28 13.22 -10.82
C LEU A 111 1.81 11.78 -10.84
N SER A 112 0.97 10.81 -10.51
CA SER A 112 1.32 9.38 -10.49
C SER A 112 1.72 8.88 -11.88
N GLU A 113 0.97 9.27 -12.91
CA GLU A 113 1.29 8.96 -14.31
C GLU A 113 2.61 9.61 -14.74
N LYS A 114 2.83 10.87 -14.36
CA LYS A 114 4.07 11.60 -14.69
C LYS A 114 5.32 10.95 -14.09
N VAL A 115 5.23 10.35 -12.90
CA VAL A 115 6.34 9.60 -12.28
C VAL A 115 6.43 8.15 -12.76
N GLY A 116 5.60 7.74 -13.72
CA GLY A 116 5.67 6.44 -14.40
C GLY A 116 4.87 5.32 -13.75
N TYR A 117 4.03 5.63 -12.75
CA TYR A 117 3.05 4.69 -12.24
C TYR A 117 1.88 4.59 -13.23
N MET A 118 1.61 3.39 -13.71
CA MET A 118 0.49 3.12 -14.62
C MET A 118 -0.56 2.33 -13.86
N GLN A 119 -1.73 2.92 -13.64
CA GLN A 119 -2.83 2.22 -12.99
C GLN A 119 -3.40 1.15 -13.93
N THR A 120 -3.35 -0.12 -13.48
CA THR A 120 -3.99 -1.22 -14.17
C THR A 120 -5.51 -1.13 -14.01
N HIS A 121 -6.23 -0.85 -15.10
CA HIS A 121 -7.68 -0.79 -15.14
C HIS A 121 -8.24 -2.14 -15.62
N GLY A 122 -9.19 -2.72 -14.87
CA GLY A 122 -9.88 -3.97 -15.24
C GLY A 122 -9.60 -5.18 -14.34
N TYR A 123 -8.70 -5.04 -13.36
CA TYR A 123 -8.47 -6.05 -12.34
C TYR A 123 -9.16 -5.66 -11.03
N ILE A 124 -10.07 -6.51 -10.55
CA ILE A 124 -10.72 -6.35 -9.24
C ILE A 124 -10.32 -7.56 -8.42
N TRP A 125 -9.47 -7.34 -7.41
CA TRP A 125 -9.19 -8.37 -6.41
C TRP A 125 -10.46 -8.58 -5.58
N ILE A 126 -10.97 -9.81 -5.58
CA ILE A 126 -12.08 -10.22 -4.73
C ILE A 126 -11.48 -11.09 -3.64
N PRO A 127 -11.69 -10.77 -2.34
CA PRO A 127 -11.22 -11.63 -1.27
C PRO A 127 -11.77 -13.04 -1.49
N PRO A 128 -10.90 -14.06 -1.54
CA PRO A 128 -11.39 -15.42 -1.56
C PRO A 128 -12.25 -15.64 -0.30
N THR A 129 -13.38 -16.34 -0.47
CA THR A 129 -14.41 -16.65 0.56
C THR A 129 -14.09 -17.87 1.38
#